data_AF-A0A351SXY1-F1
#
_entry.id   AF-A0A351SXY1-F1
#
_cell.length_a   1.000
_cell.length_b   1.000
_cell.length_c   1.000
_cell.angle_alpha   90.00
_cell.angle_beta   90.00
_cell.angle_gamma   90.00
#
_symmetry.space_group_name_H-M   'P 1'
#
loop_
_entity.id
_entity.type
_entity.pdbx_description
1 polymer ?
#
loop_
_entity_poly.entity_id
_entity_poly.type
_entity_poly.pdbx_seq_one_letter_code
_entity_poly.pdbx_strand_id
1 'polypeptide(L)'
;GGGVFCSTACNLKTKFGYDDSLDVVGVHGVGGTWGAIATGLFASKAINAAGNNGLFFGNPGQLWVQLVAVVATWILAFVGTLIILLILKALMGLRVSEEEERMGLDLSQHNEKSYDL
;
A
#
# COMPACT_ATOMS: atom_id res chain seq x y z
N GLY A 1 5.97 13.32 10.28
CA GLY A 1 6.06 12.91 8.86
C GLY A 1 4.89 12.04 8.47
N GLY A 2 4.92 10.76 8.85
CA GLY A 2 3.97 9.72 8.38
C GLY A 2 2.50 10.12 8.41
N GLY A 3 1.97 10.58 9.55
CA GLY A 3 0.54 10.96 9.65
C GLY A 3 0.10 12.04 8.65
N VAL A 4 0.96 13.04 8.38
CA VAL A 4 0.68 14.09 7.38
C VAL A 4 0.69 13.51 5.97
N PHE A 5 1.68 12.67 5.64
CA PHE A 5 1.78 12.05 4.31
C PHE A 5 0.63 11.08 4.04
N CYS A 6 0.30 10.20 5.00
CA CYS A 6 -0.82 9.28 4.87
C CYS A 6 -2.14 10.02 4.74
N SER A 7 -2.43 10.98 5.63
CA SER A 7 -3.67 11.76 5.58
C SER A 7 -3.83 12.52 4.27
N THR A 8 -2.75 13.12 3.76
CA THR A 8 -2.77 13.78 2.46
C THR A 8 -3.06 12.77 1.34
N ALA A 9 -2.39 11.61 1.35
CA ALA A 9 -2.56 10.58 0.34
C ALA A 9 -3.97 9.97 0.30
N CYS A 10 -4.59 9.69 1.45
CA CYS A 10 -5.98 9.22 1.53
C CYS A 10 -6.96 10.21 0.90
N ASN A 11 -6.72 11.52 1.10
CA ASN A 11 -7.57 12.56 0.52
C ASN A 11 -7.36 12.79 -0.98
N LEU A 12 -6.30 12.25 -1.60
CA LEU A 12 -6.06 12.40 -3.04
C LEU A 12 -6.98 11.50 -3.90
N LYS A 13 -7.59 10.45 -3.32
CA LYS A 13 -8.45 9.52 -4.06
C LYS A 13 -9.68 10.19 -4.67
N THR A 14 -10.29 11.13 -3.95
CA THR A 14 -11.43 11.91 -4.45
C THR A 14 -11.04 12.84 -5.59
N LYS A 15 -9.78 13.32 -5.59
CA LYS A 15 -9.25 14.20 -6.63
C LYS A 15 -8.90 13.45 -7.91
N PHE A 16 -8.36 12.24 -7.79
CA PHE A 16 -7.92 11.43 -8.93
C PHE A 16 -8.96 10.38 -9.39
N GLY A 17 -10.05 10.21 -8.63
CA GLY A 17 -11.16 9.34 -9.01
C GLY A 17 -10.87 7.85 -8.91
N TYR A 18 -9.87 7.43 -8.12
CA TYR A 18 -9.61 6.00 -7.87
C TYR A 18 -10.34 5.52 -6.62
N ASP A 19 -10.85 4.29 -6.67
CA ASP A 19 -11.52 3.63 -5.55
C ASP A 19 -10.55 2.72 -4.81
N ASP A 20 -9.85 3.30 -3.83
CA ASP A 20 -9.13 2.59 -2.79
C ASP A 20 -10.04 2.57 -1.54
N SER A 21 -10.91 1.57 -1.50
CA SER A 21 -12.10 1.57 -0.64
C SER A 21 -11.77 1.72 0.84
N LEU A 22 -10.63 1.19 1.27
CA LEU A 22 -10.16 1.21 2.66
C LEU A 22 -8.82 1.94 2.84
N ASP A 23 -8.44 2.80 1.89
CA ASP A 23 -7.24 3.65 1.98
C ASP A 23 -5.91 2.90 2.11
N VAL A 24 -5.81 1.69 1.54
CA VAL A 24 -4.62 0.82 1.69
C VAL A 24 -3.38 1.47 1.08
N VAL A 25 -3.51 2.11 -0.08
CA VAL A 25 -2.39 2.78 -0.76
C VAL A 25 -1.95 4.00 0.04
N GLY A 26 -2.89 4.80 0.54
CA GLY A 26 -2.59 6.01 1.30
C GLY A 26 -1.96 5.73 2.67
N VAL A 27 -2.49 4.76 3.41
CA VAL A 27 -1.97 4.42 4.74
C VAL A 27 -0.72 3.56 4.65
N HIS A 28 -0.79 2.42 3.96
CA HIS A 28 0.31 1.44 3.96
C HIS A 28 1.33 1.72 2.88
N GLY A 29 0.90 2.02 1.65
CA GLY A 29 1.81 2.31 0.54
C GLY A 29 2.65 3.57 0.78
N VAL A 30 2.01 4.72 0.98
CA VAL A 30 2.70 5.99 1.23
C VAL A 30 3.35 6.02 2.61
N GLY A 31 2.66 5.54 3.64
CA GLY A 31 3.22 5.47 5.01
C GLY A 31 4.46 4.59 5.09
N GLY A 32 4.43 3.41 4.47
CA GLY A 32 5.58 2.50 4.38
C GLY A 32 6.74 3.09 3.59
N THR A 33 6.45 3.77 2.47
CA THR A 33 7.46 4.47 1.66
C THR A 33 8.17 5.55 2.48
N TRP A 34 7.41 6.40 3.16
CA TRP A 34 7.98 7.40 4.05
C TRP A 34 8.79 6.76 5.18
N GLY A 35 8.28 5.69 5.80
CA GLY A 35 8.99 4.95 6.85
C GLY A 35 10.34 4.42 6.37
N ALA A 36 10.39 3.82 5.19
CA ALA A 36 11.64 3.31 4.61
C ALA A 36 12.66 4.43 4.32
N ILE A 37 12.21 5.57 3.79
CA ILE A 37 13.07 6.75 3.57
C ILE A 37 13.56 7.30 4.91
N ALA A 38 12.67 7.43 5.90
CA ALA A 38 13.01 7.90 7.24
C ALA A 38 14.04 6.99 7.92
N THR A 39 13.98 5.68 7.74
CA THR A 39 15.04 4.75 8.18
C THR A 39 16.39 5.09 7.54
N GLY A 40 16.40 5.41 6.24
CA GLY A 40 17.60 5.83 5.52
C GLY A 40 18.22 7.14 6.03
N LEU A 41 17.38 8.01 6.59
CA LEU A 41 17.79 9.30 7.16
C LEU A 41 18.26 9.17 8.62
N PHE A 42 17.47 8.48 9.44
CA PHE A 42 17.54 8.54 10.91
C PHE A 42 18.04 7.28 11.60
N ALA A 43 18.37 6.19 10.88
CA ALA A 43 18.92 5.00 11.52
C ALA A 43 20.21 5.32 12.29
N SER A 44 20.43 4.69 13.44
CA SER A 44 21.61 4.94 14.27
C SER A 44 22.10 3.67 14.93
N LYS A 45 23.41 3.42 14.83
CA LYS A 45 24.08 2.31 15.53
C LYS A 45 24.09 2.46 17.05
N ALA A 46 23.84 3.67 17.56
CA ALA A 46 23.63 3.88 18.99
C ALA A 46 22.34 3.21 19.50
N ILE A 47 21.35 3.00 18.62
CA ILE A 47 20.09 2.33 18.93
C ILE A 47 20.14 0.84 18.58
N ASN A 48 20.80 0.48 17.47
CA ASN A 48 20.99 -0.90 17.05
C ASN A 48 22.41 -1.12 16.53
N ALA A 49 23.29 -1.70 17.36
CA ALA A 49 24.69 -1.92 17.03
C ALA A 49 24.91 -2.86 15.82
N ALA A 50 23.97 -3.77 15.55
CA ALA A 50 24.00 -4.67 14.40
C ALA A 50 23.50 -4.01 13.11
N GLY A 51 22.88 -2.82 13.20
CA GLY A 51 22.42 -2.04 12.07
C GLY A 51 23.50 -1.11 11.50
N ASN A 52 23.03 -0.17 10.67
CA ASN A 52 23.84 0.89 10.06
C ASN A 52 23.36 2.27 10.50
N ASN A 53 24.25 3.26 10.41
CA ASN A 53 23.86 4.66 10.50
C ASN A 53 23.09 5.08 9.23
N GLY A 54 22.18 6.03 9.39
CA GLY A 54 21.51 6.75 8.32
C GLY A 54 22.31 7.98 7.88
N LEU A 55 21.77 8.72 6.91
CA LEU A 55 22.39 9.91 6.35
C LEU A 55 22.79 10.92 7.44
N PHE A 56 21.90 11.22 8.38
CA PHE A 56 22.16 12.23 9.42
C PHE A 56 23.14 11.78 10.49
N PHE A 57 23.53 10.51 10.47
CA PHE A 57 24.54 9.92 11.36
C PHE A 57 25.81 9.51 10.61
N GLY A 58 26.06 10.12 9.44
CA GLY A 58 27.32 10.03 8.70
C GLY A 58 27.39 8.92 7.65
N ASN A 59 26.28 8.26 7.33
CA ASN A 59 26.26 7.21 6.30
C ASN A 59 25.21 7.51 5.21
N PRO A 60 25.57 8.26 4.16
CA PRO A 60 24.67 8.54 3.03
C PRO A 60 24.28 7.27 2.25
N GLY A 61 25.12 6.22 2.29
CA GLY A 61 24.85 4.96 1.59
C GLY A 61 23.57 4.28 2.07
N GLN A 62 23.20 4.45 3.34
CA GLN A 62 21.97 3.87 3.87
C GLN A 62 20.72 4.49 3.24
N LEU A 63 20.69 5.80 2.98
CA LEU A 63 19.57 6.43 2.29
C LEU A 63 19.42 5.89 0.87
N TRP A 64 20.53 5.73 0.15
CA TRP A 64 20.53 5.15 -1.20
C TRP A 64 19.96 3.73 -1.22
N VAL A 65 20.42 2.86 -0.31
CA VAL A 65 19.89 1.49 -0.17
C VAL A 65 18.39 1.49 0.05
N GLN A 66 17.88 2.37 0.92
CA GLN A 66 16.44 2.47 1.18
C GLN A 66 15.65 2.96 -0.05
N LEU A 67 16.18 3.91 -0.82
CA LEU A 67 15.54 4.39 -2.06
C LEU A 67 15.46 3.28 -3.12
N VAL A 68 16.54 2.54 -3.32
CA VAL A 68 16.55 1.39 -4.24
C VAL A 68 15.56 0.33 -3.78
N ALA A 69 15.53 0.02 -2.48
CA ALA A 69 14.59 -0.94 -1.93
C ALA A 69 13.13 -0.52 -2.14
N VAL A 70 12.79 0.76 -1.90
CA VAL A 70 11.45 1.30 -2.16
C VAL A 70 11.07 1.14 -3.63
N VAL A 71 11.93 1.53 -4.57
CA VAL A 71 11.62 1.42 -6.00
C VAL A 71 11.44 -0.04 -6.40
N ALA A 72 12.33 -0.94 -5.96
CA ALA A 72 12.25 -2.36 -6.26
C ALA A 72 10.95 -2.99 -5.72
N THR A 73 10.55 -2.66 -4.50
CA THR A 73 9.31 -3.21 -3.91
C THR A 73 8.06 -2.63 -4.55
N TRP A 74 8.04 -1.35 -4.92
CA TRP A 74 6.93 -0.76 -5.69
C TRP A 74 6.76 -1.42 -7.06
N ILE A 75 7.87 -1.65 -7.78
CA ILE A 75 7.83 -2.35 -9.08
C ILE A 75 7.29 -3.77 -8.89
N LEU A 76 7.85 -4.52 -7.94
CA LEU A 76 7.42 -5.89 -7.67
C LEU A 76 5.95 -5.97 -7.30
N ALA A 77 5.50 -5.12 -6.36
CA ALA A 77 4.11 -5.11 -5.90
C ALA A 77 3.16 -4.69 -7.02
N PHE A 78 3.43 -3.58 -7.71
CA PHE A 78 2.52 -3.09 -8.75
C PHE A 78 2.47 -4.01 -9.97
N VAL A 79 3.63 -4.36 -10.55
CA VAL A 79 3.71 -5.19 -11.76
C VAL A 79 3.30 -6.62 -11.46
N GLY A 80 3.77 -7.18 -10.35
CA GLY A 80 3.42 -8.55 -9.94
C GLY A 80 1.92 -8.69 -9.70
N THR A 81 1.33 -7.80 -8.91
CA THR A 81 -0.12 -7.82 -8.67
C THR A 81 -0.91 -7.57 -9.95
N LEU A 82 -0.47 -6.64 -10.82
CA LEU A 82 -1.15 -6.40 -12.10
C LEU A 82 -1.18 -7.64 -12.98
N ILE A 83 -0.05 -8.36 -13.11
CA ILE A 83 0.02 -9.61 -13.87
C ILE A 83 -0.95 -10.65 -13.30
N ILE A 84 -0.94 -10.84 -11.98
CA ILE A 84 -1.85 -11.78 -11.30
C ILE A 84 -3.31 -11.43 -11.58
N LEU A 85 -3.68 -10.16 -11.40
CA LEU A 85 -5.05 -9.69 -11.63
C LEU A 85 -5.48 -9.85 -13.10
N LEU A 86 -4.61 -9.57 -14.06
CA LEU A 86 -4.92 -9.76 -15.48
C LEU A 86 -5.13 -11.24 -15.83
N ILE A 87 -4.32 -12.15 -15.27
CA ILE A 87 -4.49 -13.60 -15.45
C ILE A 87 -5.84 -14.03 -14.87
N LEU A 88 -6.14 -13.67 -13.62
CA LEU A 88 -7.42 -14.02 -12.98
C LEU A 88 -8.62 -13.44 -13.74
N LYS A 89 -8.52 -12.19 -14.20
CA LYS A 89 -9.55 -11.55 -15.02
C LYS A 89 -9.84 -12.32 -16.31
N ALA A 90 -8.82 -12.87 -16.95
CA ALA A 90 -8.97 -13.66 -18.18
C ALA A 90 -9.56 -15.06 -17.93
N LEU A 91 -9.30 -15.66 -16.76
CA LEU A 91 -9.71 -17.03 -16.45
C LEU A 91 -11.10 -17.12 -15.81
N MET A 92 -11.43 -16.21 -14.90
CA MET A 92 -12.64 -16.33 -14.08
C MET A 92 -13.35 -15.00 -13.80
N GLY A 93 -12.75 -13.86 -14.17
CA GLY A 93 -13.24 -12.55 -13.76
C GLY A 93 -12.81 -12.17 -12.32
N LEU A 94 -12.92 -10.89 -11.97
CA LEU A 94 -12.48 -10.37 -10.66
C LEU A 94 -13.58 -9.69 -9.84
N ARG A 95 -14.61 -9.16 -10.50
CA ARG A 95 -15.71 -8.41 -9.88
C ARG A 95 -17.01 -9.12 -10.18
N VAL A 96 -17.92 -9.13 -9.22
CA VAL A 96 -19.29 -9.61 -9.39
C VAL A 96 -20.03 -8.76 -10.44
N SER A 97 -21.18 -9.23 -10.91
CA SER A 97 -22.02 -8.44 -11.81
C SER A 97 -22.59 -7.19 -11.11
N GLU A 98 -22.99 -6.18 -11.89
CA GLU A 98 -23.61 -4.97 -11.32
C GLU A 98 -24.90 -5.28 -10.54
N GLU A 99 -25.64 -6.33 -10.94
CA GLU A 99 -26.85 -6.75 -10.24
C GLU A 99 -26.51 -7.34 -8.87
N GLU A 100 -25.55 -8.26 -8.80
CA GLU A 100 -25.06 -8.85 -7.54
C GLU A 100 -24.46 -7.78 -6.61
N GLU A 101 -23.73 -6.80 -7.16
CA GLU A 101 -23.19 -5.69 -6.38
C GLU A 101 -24.31 -4.81 -5.79
N ARG A 102 -25.38 -4.54 -6.54
CA ARG A 102 -26.55 -3.77 -6.07
C ARG A 102 -27.36 -4.55 -5.03
N MET A 103 -27.46 -5.87 -5.16
CA MET A 103 -28.12 -6.75 -4.18
C MET A 103 -27.32 -6.85 -2.87
N GLY A 104 -26.00 -6.67 -2.93
CA GLY A 104 -25.06 -6.87 -1.83
C GLY A 104 -24.44 -8.27 -1.84
N LEU A 105 -23.16 -8.34 -1.45
CA LEU A 105 -22.39 -9.59 -1.50
C LEU A 105 -22.88 -10.63 -0.47
N ASP A 106 -23.41 -10.18 0.67
CA ASP A 106 -24.00 -11.08 1.70
C ASP A 106 -25.10 -11.96 1.08
N LEU A 107 -26.04 -11.37 0.33
CA LEU A 107 -27.13 -12.11 -0.29
C LEU A 107 -26.68 -12.83 -1.56
N SER A 108 -25.95 -12.17 -2.45
CA SER A 108 -25.61 -12.73 -3.77
C SER A 108 -24.58 -13.86 -3.70
N GLN A 109 -23.60 -13.77 -2.80
CA GLN A 109 -22.51 -14.76 -2.70
C GLN A 109 -22.67 -15.72 -1.52
N HIS A 110 -23.35 -15.30 -0.45
CA HIS A 110 -23.48 -16.11 0.78
C HIS A 110 -24.93 -16.51 1.10
N ASN A 111 -25.93 -15.97 0.39
CA ASN A 111 -27.35 -16.18 0.67
C ASN A 111 -27.73 -15.90 2.14
N GLU A 112 -27.06 -14.91 2.73
CA GLU A 112 -27.20 -14.50 4.13
C GLU A 112 -27.50 -13.00 4.22
N LYS A 113 -27.95 -12.55 5.39
CA LYS A 113 -28.07 -11.13 5.73
C LYS A 113 -27.26 -10.85 6.99
N SER A 114 -26.41 -9.82 6.96
CA SER A 114 -25.61 -9.46 8.14
C SER A 114 -26.47 -9.00 9.33
N TYR A 115 -27.62 -8.36 9.07
CA TYR A 115 -28.56 -7.93 10.11
C TYR A 115 -30.01 -8.11 9.62
N ASP A 116 -30.87 -8.67 10.47
CA ASP A 116 -32.34 -8.63 10.31
C ASP A 116 -32.88 -7.59 11.30
N LEU A 117 -33.26 -6.42 10.78
CA LEU A 117 -33.97 -5.37 11.52
C LEU A 117 -35.48 -5.48 11.30
#